data_AF-A0A4R7ZUV5-F1
#
_entry.id   AF-A0A4R7ZUV5-F1
#
_cell.length_a   1.000
_cell.length_b   1.000
_cell.length_c   1.000
_cell.angle_alpha   90.00
_cell.angle_beta   90.00
_cell.angle_gamma   90.00
#
_symmetry.space_group_name_H-M   'P 1'
#
loop_
_entity.id
_entity.type
_entity.pdbx_description
1 polymer ?
#
loop_
_entity_poly.entity_id
_entity_poly.type
_entity_poly.pdbx_seq_one_letter_code
_entity_poly.pdbx_strand_id
1 'polypeptide(L)'
;MKLFVVVLIVLGAAGITWGIVALVRRQRYIDSLRKRGWNFVNSPTFDAVARLSNPPFGLGFVRKPDDQITGLTAVGRPFQVIEYSSAHWSGWVGMVTLSRRLPELWITGGDTKPRYGVLAHAVPAPAQLGPGWQVGVLDPAFAAEVLTPQVSSQLTAFAAGQAGVNVCIDGDQLVVLNPPREKPDLLAPWLEQLGAIAAAIDATPLDHWIQPEVPPRLTFYHHPDWYWIGVDDSLLEFTPVARGGHGHSTSEVIRGRDGDGPPFVAFTHHWKTTRTETYTDSEGRTQTRTVTENHSEPILGFQLPVRMPRLQVGRKSFGNRGISFESQAFNDKFAVHAQDTKFAYDVVHPRQMEYLMANPPAAFRIEEGWAWFSPGVHSQPAIAHSSDFLRGFLSRVPRFVWRNLGLQDSPYPAVEITRVQ
;
A
#
# COMPACT_ATOMS: atom_id res chain seq x y z
N MET A 1 -27.39 -44.91 7.60
CA MET A 1 -26.29 -44.81 8.60
C MET A 1 -24.99 -45.45 8.11
N LYS A 2 -24.95 -46.75 7.72
CA LYS A 2 -23.71 -47.42 7.27
C LYS A 2 -23.04 -46.81 6.03
N LEU A 3 -23.82 -46.43 5.00
CA LEU A 3 -23.28 -45.82 3.77
C LEU A 3 -22.60 -44.46 4.04
N PHE A 4 -23.18 -43.64 4.92
CA PHE A 4 -22.63 -42.34 5.29
C PHE A 4 -21.28 -42.45 6.00
N VAL A 5 -21.15 -43.42 6.91
CA VAL A 5 -19.87 -43.70 7.61
C VAL A 5 -18.79 -44.16 6.63
N VAL A 6 -19.13 -45.01 5.66
CA VAL A 6 -18.18 -45.46 4.63
C VAL A 6 -17.71 -44.30 3.75
N VAL A 7 -18.61 -43.40 3.33
CA VAL A 7 -18.26 -42.22 2.53
C VAL A 7 -17.29 -41.31 3.30
N LEU A 8 -17.54 -41.06 4.59
CA LEU A 8 -16.63 -40.25 5.43
C LEU A 8 -15.24 -40.89 5.57
N ILE A 9 -15.16 -42.22 5.72
CA ILE A 9 -13.87 -42.94 5.80
C ILE A 9 -13.11 -42.84 4.48
N VAL A 10 -13.78 -43.01 3.34
CA VAL A 10 -13.15 -42.90 2.01
C VAL A 10 -12.65 -41.48 1.76
N LEU A 11 -13.45 -40.46 2.08
CA LEU A 11 -13.02 -39.06 1.96
C LEU A 11 -11.84 -38.74 2.88
N GLY A 12 -11.86 -39.25 4.12
CA GLY A 12 -10.75 -39.11 5.06
C GLY A 12 -9.47 -39.77 4.54
N ALA A 13 -9.55 -41.01 4.05
CA ALA A 13 -8.42 -41.73 3.48
C ALA A 13 -7.87 -41.06 2.20
N ALA A 14 -8.75 -40.56 1.34
CA ALA A 14 -8.37 -39.79 0.15
C ALA A 14 -7.64 -38.49 0.52
N GLY A 15 -8.15 -37.77 1.53
CA GLY A 15 -7.51 -36.55 2.05
C GLY A 15 -6.12 -36.81 2.63
N ILE A 16 -5.98 -37.88 3.44
CA ILE A 16 -4.67 -38.28 4.00
C ILE A 16 -3.70 -38.66 2.88
N THR A 17 -4.15 -39.47 1.92
CA THR A 17 -3.31 -39.91 0.79
C THR A 17 -2.85 -38.72 -0.04
N TRP A 18 -3.76 -37.79 -0.34
CA TRP A 18 -3.42 -36.57 -1.07
C TRP A 18 -2.42 -35.70 -0.28
N GLY A 19 -2.62 -35.53 1.03
CA GLY A 19 -1.71 -34.80 1.91
C GLY A 19 -0.29 -35.38 1.91
N ILE A 20 -0.16 -36.72 1.98
CA ILE A 20 1.13 -37.41 1.91
C ILE A 20 1.79 -37.19 0.55
N VAL A 21 1.04 -37.33 -0.56
CA VAL A 21 1.57 -37.11 -1.91
C VAL A 21 2.04 -35.68 -2.10
N ALA A 22 1.27 -34.69 -1.62
CA ALA A 22 1.64 -33.28 -1.67
C ALA A 22 2.92 -33.00 -0.88
N LEU A 23 3.03 -33.55 0.34
CA LEU A 23 4.21 -33.41 1.20
C LEU A 23 5.47 -34.00 0.54
N VAL A 24 5.37 -35.22 -0.02
CA VAL A 24 6.50 -35.88 -0.70
C VAL A 24 6.92 -35.11 -1.95
N ARG A 25 5.96 -34.64 -2.75
CA ARG A 25 6.26 -33.79 -3.93
C ARG A 25 6.98 -32.51 -3.53
N ARG A 26 6.50 -31.85 -2.47
CA ARG A 26 7.11 -30.63 -1.93
C ARG A 26 8.53 -30.89 -1.42
N GLN A 27 8.76 -31.98 -0.69
CA GLN A 27 10.09 -32.32 -0.19
C GLN A 27 11.07 -32.58 -1.34
N ARG A 28 10.66 -33.36 -2.36
CA ARG A 28 11.48 -33.60 -3.56
C ARG A 28 11.81 -32.31 -4.30
N TYR A 29 10.84 -31.40 -4.39
CA TYR A 29 11.05 -30.08 -4.97
C TYR A 29 12.11 -29.30 -4.18
N ILE A 30 11.96 -29.17 -2.86
CA ILE A 30 12.92 -28.46 -2.00
C ILE A 30 14.32 -29.10 -2.08
N ASP A 31 14.41 -30.43 -2.05
CA ASP A 31 15.69 -31.14 -2.16
C ASP A 31 16.36 -30.89 -3.52
N SER A 32 15.57 -30.78 -4.59
CA SER A 32 16.11 -30.44 -5.91
C SER A 32 16.64 -29.01 -5.99
N LEU A 33 16.03 -28.05 -5.28
CA LEU A 33 16.56 -26.69 -5.15
C LEU A 33 17.87 -26.68 -4.35
N ARG A 34 17.92 -27.40 -3.22
CA ARG A 34 19.13 -27.51 -2.38
C ARG A 34 20.31 -28.12 -3.12
N LYS A 35 20.07 -29.13 -3.97
CA LYS A 35 21.10 -29.72 -4.83
C LYS A 35 21.73 -28.74 -5.82
N ARG A 36 21.04 -27.64 -6.13
CA ARG A 36 21.53 -26.53 -6.96
C ARG A 36 22.24 -25.43 -6.14
N GLY A 37 22.36 -25.61 -4.83
CA GLY A 37 22.90 -24.60 -3.92
C GLY A 37 21.91 -23.47 -3.59
N TRP A 38 20.61 -23.67 -3.87
CA TRP A 38 19.58 -22.69 -3.58
C TRP A 38 18.89 -22.96 -2.26
N ASN A 39 18.42 -21.89 -1.62
CA ASN A 39 17.71 -21.92 -0.36
C ASN A 39 16.21 -21.80 -0.58
N PHE A 40 15.44 -22.52 0.23
CA PHE A 40 14.00 -22.44 0.26
C PHE A 40 13.55 -22.04 1.67
N VAL A 41 12.79 -20.95 1.77
CA VAL A 41 12.26 -20.42 3.03
C VAL A 41 10.74 -20.56 3.01
N ASN A 42 10.21 -21.27 4.02
CA ASN A 42 8.78 -21.30 4.28
C ASN A 42 8.41 -20.03 5.06
N SER A 43 7.41 -19.29 4.60
CA SER A 43 6.88 -18.11 5.27
C SER A 43 7.95 -17.05 5.58
N PRO A 44 8.57 -16.45 4.56
CA PRO A 44 9.57 -15.42 4.76
C PRO A 44 8.95 -14.18 5.43
N THR A 45 9.78 -13.42 6.14
CA THR A 45 9.35 -12.16 6.75
C THR A 45 9.12 -11.09 5.70
N PHE A 46 8.53 -9.96 6.11
CA PHE A 46 8.34 -8.81 5.23
C PHE A 46 9.66 -8.25 4.68
N ASP A 47 10.79 -8.49 5.35
CA ASP A 47 12.11 -8.06 4.89
C ASP A 47 12.42 -8.58 3.48
N ALA A 48 11.87 -9.74 3.12
CA ALA A 48 12.02 -10.34 1.80
C ALA A 48 11.47 -9.47 0.66
N VAL A 49 10.53 -8.55 0.95
CA VAL A 49 9.92 -7.63 -0.02
C VAL A 49 10.01 -6.16 0.41
N ALA A 50 10.69 -5.85 1.52
CA ALA A 50 10.79 -4.50 2.09
C ALA A 50 11.58 -3.49 1.22
N ARG A 51 12.25 -3.97 0.18
CA ARG A 51 12.98 -3.14 -0.80
C ARG A 51 12.20 -2.93 -2.10
N LEU A 52 11.00 -3.50 -2.20
CA LEU A 52 10.16 -3.48 -3.39
C LEU A 52 8.96 -2.55 -3.15
N SER A 53 8.70 -1.69 -4.13
CA SER A 53 7.67 -0.65 -4.05
C SER A 53 6.77 -0.58 -5.28
N ASN A 54 7.18 -1.22 -6.37
CA ASN A 54 6.46 -1.20 -7.63
C ASN A 54 5.46 -2.37 -7.70
N PRO A 55 4.27 -2.19 -8.33
CA PRO A 55 3.26 -3.23 -8.48
C PRO A 55 3.83 -4.61 -8.88
N PRO A 56 3.38 -5.72 -8.29
CA PRO A 56 2.27 -5.83 -7.33
C PRO A 56 2.63 -5.41 -5.90
N PHE A 57 3.88 -5.04 -5.63
CA PHE A 57 4.31 -4.48 -4.36
C PHE A 57 3.83 -3.03 -4.23
N GLY A 58 3.86 -2.50 -3.01
CA GLY A 58 3.46 -1.11 -2.75
C GLY A 58 1.99 -0.74 -3.01
N LEU A 59 1.15 -1.69 -3.44
CA LEU A 59 -0.27 -1.50 -3.69
C LEU A 59 -1.14 -2.05 -2.55
N GLY A 60 -2.05 -1.21 -2.07
CA GLY A 60 -2.98 -1.55 -1.01
C GLY A 60 -2.27 -1.91 0.30
N PHE A 61 -3.03 -2.45 1.25
CA PHE A 61 -2.54 -2.72 2.61
C PHE A 61 -2.24 -4.20 2.87
N VAL A 62 -2.62 -5.07 1.94
CA VAL A 62 -2.34 -6.50 2.02
C VAL A 62 -0.99 -6.80 1.40
N ARG A 63 -0.12 -7.39 2.21
CA ARG A 63 1.20 -7.89 1.81
C ARG A 63 1.33 -9.28 2.42
N LYS A 64 1.46 -10.30 1.58
CA LYS A 64 1.55 -11.70 2.04
C LYS A 64 2.63 -12.43 1.24
N PRO A 65 3.90 -12.31 1.64
CA PRO A 65 4.92 -13.21 1.14
C PRO A 65 4.73 -14.60 1.77
N ASP A 66 4.95 -15.67 1.00
CA ASP A 66 4.68 -17.04 1.50
C ASP A 66 5.79 -18.06 1.27
N ASP A 67 6.06 -18.51 0.05
CA ASP A 67 7.20 -19.37 -0.23
C ASP A 67 8.29 -18.58 -0.97
N GLN A 68 9.56 -18.75 -0.57
CA GLN A 68 10.68 -18.04 -1.17
C GLN A 68 11.82 -18.98 -1.55
N ILE A 69 12.38 -18.76 -2.73
CA ILE A 69 13.61 -19.37 -3.23
C ILE A 69 14.66 -18.27 -3.37
N THR A 70 15.87 -18.51 -2.89
CA THR A 70 17.01 -17.59 -3.07
C THR A 70 18.25 -18.35 -3.49
N GLY A 71 19.17 -17.66 -4.15
CA GLY A 71 20.45 -18.24 -4.55
C GLY A 71 21.25 -17.29 -5.41
N LEU A 72 22.24 -17.86 -6.09
CA LEU A 72 23.05 -17.19 -7.09
C LEU A 72 22.81 -17.83 -8.46
N THR A 73 22.81 -17.02 -9.51
CA THR A 73 22.96 -17.50 -10.89
C THR A 73 24.37 -18.08 -11.09
N ALA A 74 24.60 -18.75 -12.22
CA ALA A 74 25.91 -19.32 -12.57
C ALA A 74 27.03 -18.27 -12.62
N VAL A 75 26.69 -17.02 -12.90
CA VAL A 75 27.62 -15.87 -12.89
C VAL A 75 27.72 -15.15 -11.53
N GLY A 76 27.17 -15.75 -10.47
CA GLY A 76 27.27 -15.22 -9.10
C GLY A 76 26.29 -14.09 -8.79
N ARG A 77 25.25 -13.86 -9.60
CA ARG A 77 24.29 -12.78 -9.37
C ARG A 77 23.19 -13.23 -8.41
N PRO A 78 22.89 -12.47 -7.33
CA PRO A 78 21.81 -12.82 -6.42
C PRO A 78 20.44 -12.78 -7.11
N PHE A 79 19.63 -13.80 -6.85
CA PHE A 79 18.25 -13.87 -7.28
C PHE A 79 17.31 -14.25 -6.14
N GLN A 80 16.04 -13.91 -6.32
CA GLN A 80 14.94 -14.31 -5.46
C GLN A 80 13.73 -14.69 -6.32
N VAL A 81 13.02 -15.76 -5.92
CA VAL A 81 11.72 -16.12 -6.49
C VAL A 81 10.76 -16.29 -5.33
N ILE A 82 9.68 -15.52 -5.27
CA ILE A 82 8.80 -15.44 -4.11
C ILE A 82 7.33 -15.53 -4.51
N GLU A 83 6.55 -16.28 -3.74
CA GLU A 83 5.11 -16.22 -3.78
C GLU A 83 4.63 -14.99 -3.01
N TYR A 84 3.78 -14.21 -3.65
CA TYR A 84 3.29 -12.97 -3.07
C TYR A 84 1.82 -12.77 -3.41
N SER A 85 1.05 -12.36 -2.40
CA SER A 85 -0.32 -11.90 -2.58
C SER A 85 -0.51 -10.49 -2.03
N SER A 86 -1.29 -9.71 -2.78
CA SER A 86 -1.81 -8.39 -2.43
C SER A 86 -3.34 -8.38 -2.58
N ALA A 87 -3.97 -7.23 -2.35
CA ALA A 87 -5.41 -7.07 -2.57
C ALA A 87 -5.82 -7.21 -4.05
N HIS A 88 -4.88 -7.00 -4.99
CA HIS A 88 -5.18 -6.90 -6.42
C HIS A 88 -4.49 -7.97 -7.27
N TRP A 89 -3.58 -8.74 -6.69
CA TRP A 89 -2.76 -9.70 -7.42
C TRP A 89 -2.24 -10.80 -6.49
N SER A 90 -2.17 -12.03 -7.01
CA SER A 90 -1.52 -13.16 -6.35
C SER A 90 -0.77 -13.99 -7.36
N GLY A 91 0.44 -14.43 -7.01
CA GLY A 91 1.24 -15.28 -7.87
C GLY A 91 2.69 -15.33 -7.43
N TRP A 92 3.55 -15.73 -8.37
CA TRP A 92 4.99 -15.82 -8.14
C TRP A 92 5.72 -14.68 -8.84
N VAL A 93 6.74 -14.14 -8.20
CA VAL A 93 7.59 -13.07 -8.71
C VAL A 93 9.03 -13.54 -8.72
N GLY A 94 9.69 -13.44 -9.86
CA GLY A 94 11.12 -13.72 -10.01
C GLY A 94 11.92 -12.44 -10.12
N MET A 95 13.08 -12.42 -9.49
CA MET A 95 13.89 -11.23 -9.29
C MET A 95 15.37 -11.55 -9.41
N VAL A 96 16.11 -10.68 -10.07
CA VAL A 96 17.57 -10.72 -10.14
C VAL A 96 18.11 -9.33 -9.77
N THR A 97 19.18 -9.29 -8.99
CA THR A 97 19.75 -8.04 -8.47
C THR A 97 20.53 -7.30 -9.55
N LEU A 98 20.33 -5.99 -9.66
CA LEU A 98 21.13 -5.05 -10.46
C LEU A 98 22.29 -4.51 -9.62
N SER A 99 23.34 -3.99 -10.27
CA SER A 99 24.52 -3.45 -9.57
C SER A 99 24.27 -2.11 -8.86
N ARG A 100 23.16 -1.44 -9.17
CA ARG A 100 22.80 -0.10 -8.68
C ARG A 100 21.29 0.06 -8.61
N ARG A 101 20.82 0.96 -7.73
CA ARG A 101 19.41 1.35 -7.65
C ARG A 101 19.08 2.32 -8.78
N LEU A 102 18.09 1.98 -9.60
CA LEU A 102 17.68 2.76 -10.76
C LEU A 102 16.22 3.23 -10.65
N PRO A 103 15.80 4.24 -11.43
CA PRO A 103 14.42 4.64 -11.55
C PRO A 103 13.52 3.51 -12.06
N GLU A 104 12.22 3.69 -11.84
CA GLU A 104 11.20 2.78 -12.33
C GLU A 104 11.17 2.72 -13.88
N LEU A 105 11.13 1.49 -14.41
CA LEU A 105 10.92 1.18 -15.82
C LEU A 105 10.02 -0.04 -15.91
N TRP A 106 9.00 0.03 -16.77
CA TRP A 106 8.11 -1.08 -17.11
C TRP A 106 8.28 -1.47 -18.55
N ILE A 107 8.29 -2.77 -18.79
CA ILE A 107 8.30 -3.33 -20.14
C ILE A 107 7.31 -4.48 -20.15
N THR A 108 6.26 -4.33 -20.95
CA THR A 108 5.25 -5.37 -21.17
C THR A 108 5.27 -5.77 -22.64
N GLY A 109 5.26 -7.07 -22.92
CA GLY A 109 5.26 -7.61 -24.29
C GLY A 109 4.59 -8.99 -24.38
N GLY A 110 4.33 -9.43 -25.61
CA GLY A 110 3.59 -10.67 -25.91
C GLY A 110 2.12 -10.60 -25.49
N ASP A 111 1.57 -11.71 -25.03
CA ASP A 111 0.14 -11.81 -24.64
C ASP A 111 -0.16 -11.28 -23.22
N THR A 112 0.81 -10.61 -22.59
CA THR A 112 0.66 -10.09 -21.22
C THR A 112 0.12 -8.67 -21.20
N LYS A 113 -0.62 -8.35 -20.13
CA LYS A 113 -1.14 -6.99 -19.87
C LYS A 113 -0.21 -6.27 -18.87
N PRO A 114 -0.20 -4.92 -18.88
CA PRO A 114 0.42 -4.14 -17.82
C PRO A 114 -0.09 -4.57 -16.44
N ARG A 115 0.76 -4.45 -15.42
CA ARG A 115 0.37 -4.78 -14.05
C ARG A 115 -0.75 -3.84 -13.60
N TYR A 116 -1.66 -4.34 -12.79
CA TYR A 116 -2.69 -3.51 -12.18
C TYR A 116 -2.05 -2.37 -11.37
N GLY A 117 -2.58 -1.15 -11.47
CA GLY A 117 -2.19 -0.02 -10.65
C GLY A 117 -0.89 0.69 -11.03
N VAL A 118 -0.25 0.33 -12.15
CA VAL A 118 0.92 1.07 -12.67
C VAL A 118 0.50 2.48 -13.07
N LEU A 119 1.25 3.47 -12.61
CA LEU A 119 1.03 4.91 -12.84
C LEU A 119 2.10 5.51 -13.77
N ALA A 120 3.16 4.76 -14.06
CA ALA A 120 4.20 5.20 -14.99
C ALA A 120 3.63 5.56 -16.37
N HIS A 121 4.18 6.61 -16.99
CA HIS A 121 3.70 7.13 -18.26
C HIS A 121 4.12 6.22 -19.40
N ALA A 122 3.17 5.86 -20.27
CA ALA A 122 3.47 5.11 -21.47
C ALA A 122 4.30 5.94 -22.45
N VAL A 123 5.41 5.39 -22.91
CA VAL A 123 6.27 5.98 -23.95
C VAL A 123 6.38 5.02 -25.14
N PRO A 124 6.67 5.53 -26.35
CA PRO A 124 6.91 4.67 -27.51
C PRO A 124 8.02 3.66 -27.22
N ALA A 125 7.77 2.38 -27.53
CA ALA A 125 8.81 1.36 -27.43
C ALA A 125 9.92 1.64 -28.47
N PRO A 126 11.20 1.47 -28.13
CA PRO A 126 12.29 1.52 -29.09
C PRO A 126 12.06 0.57 -30.26
N ALA A 127 12.38 1.01 -31.48
CA ALA A 127 12.18 0.22 -32.70
C ALA A 127 12.86 -1.17 -32.64
N GLN A 128 13.94 -1.28 -31.87
CA GLN A 128 14.72 -2.50 -31.66
C GLN A 128 13.95 -3.62 -30.94
N LEU A 129 12.95 -3.27 -30.13
CA LEU A 129 12.07 -4.28 -29.51
C LEU A 129 11.07 -4.86 -30.51
N GLY A 130 10.79 -4.14 -31.60
CA GLY A 130 9.76 -4.51 -32.58
C GLY A 130 8.35 -4.14 -32.11
N PRO A 131 7.31 -4.56 -32.85
CA PRO A 131 5.92 -4.24 -32.53
C PRO A 131 5.42 -5.01 -31.30
N GLY A 132 4.41 -4.47 -30.62
CA GLY A 132 3.69 -5.16 -29.54
C GLY A 132 4.25 -4.96 -28.13
N TRP A 133 5.25 -4.09 -27.96
CA TRP A 133 5.80 -3.75 -26.65
C TRP A 133 5.20 -2.45 -26.11
N GLN A 134 4.99 -2.42 -24.79
CA GLN A 134 4.59 -1.24 -24.04
C GLN A 134 5.67 -0.92 -23.01
N VAL A 135 6.13 0.33 -23.02
CA VAL A 135 7.14 0.83 -22.09
C VAL A 135 6.53 1.90 -21.20
N GLY A 136 6.70 1.77 -19.89
CA GLY A 136 6.24 2.75 -18.91
C GLY A 136 7.42 3.31 -18.12
N VAL A 137 7.53 4.63 -18.00
CA VAL A 137 8.58 5.32 -17.23
C VAL A 137 8.06 6.58 -16.58
N LEU A 138 8.80 7.09 -15.59
CA LEU A 138 8.57 8.43 -15.05
C LEU A 138 9.25 9.49 -15.90
N ASP A 139 10.49 9.23 -16.34
CA ASP A 139 11.26 10.10 -17.22
C ASP A 139 11.52 9.38 -18.56
N PRO A 140 11.03 9.90 -19.70
CA PRO A 140 11.31 9.33 -21.02
C PRO A 140 12.80 9.22 -21.37
N ALA A 141 13.66 10.10 -20.85
CA ALA A 141 15.10 10.05 -21.11
C ALA A 141 15.73 8.78 -20.51
N PHE A 142 15.26 8.36 -19.34
CA PHE A 142 15.72 7.13 -18.70
C PHE A 142 15.43 5.89 -19.56
N ALA A 143 14.21 5.79 -20.14
CA ALA A 143 13.88 4.70 -21.06
C ALA A 143 14.82 4.64 -22.26
N ALA A 144 15.13 5.79 -22.87
CA ALA A 144 15.98 5.86 -24.05
C ALA A 144 17.42 5.41 -23.76
N GLU A 145 17.94 5.72 -22.57
CA GLU A 145 19.29 5.32 -22.17
C GLU A 145 19.38 3.86 -21.73
N VAL A 146 18.40 3.36 -20.98
CA VAL A 146 18.40 1.95 -20.52
C VAL A 146 18.16 0.98 -21.67
N LEU A 147 17.23 1.29 -22.59
CA LEU A 147 16.82 0.39 -23.67
C LEU A 147 17.78 0.45 -24.87
N THR A 148 19.06 0.20 -24.61
CA THR A 148 20.08 0.07 -25.64
C THR A 148 19.79 -1.12 -26.57
N PRO A 149 20.38 -1.18 -27.78
CA PRO A 149 20.22 -2.34 -28.66
C PRO A 149 20.57 -3.68 -28.00
N GLN A 150 21.55 -3.69 -27.09
CA GLN A 150 21.94 -4.89 -26.34
C GLN A 150 20.85 -5.30 -25.34
N VAL A 151 20.31 -4.35 -24.57
CA VAL A 151 19.21 -4.62 -23.62
C VAL A 151 17.95 -5.08 -24.37
N SER A 152 17.59 -4.41 -25.47
CA SER A 152 16.45 -4.81 -26.32
C SER A 152 16.63 -6.22 -26.90
N SER A 153 17.84 -6.57 -27.34
CA SER A 153 18.12 -7.92 -27.85
C SER A 153 17.93 -9.00 -26.78
N GLN A 154 18.39 -8.75 -25.55
CA GLN A 154 18.20 -9.68 -24.43
C GLN A 154 16.72 -9.81 -24.03
N LEU A 155 15.98 -8.71 -24.04
CA LEU A 155 14.53 -8.71 -23.76
C LEU A 155 13.75 -9.53 -24.80
N THR A 156 14.05 -9.34 -26.09
CA THR A 156 13.41 -10.11 -27.17
C THR A 156 13.75 -11.59 -27.09
N ALA A 157 15.01 -11.94 -26.78
CA ALA A 157 15.44 -13.33 -26.58
C ALA A 157 14.72 -13.98 -25.39
N PHE A 158 14.58 -13.25 -24.28
CA PHE A 158 13.86 -13.72 -23.09
C PHE A 158 12.36 -13.91 -23.36
N ALA A 159 11.75 -13.00 -24.13
CA ALA A 159 10.35 -13.09 -24.51
C ALA A 159 10.06 -14.24 -25.48
N ALA A 160 10.99 -14.60 -26.37
CA ALA A 160 10.80 -15.70 -27.32
C ALA A 160 10.57 -17.07 -26.65
N GLY A 161 11.01 -17.25 -25.41
CA GLY A 161 10.80 -18.48 -24.63
C GLY A 161 9.50 -18.52 -23.83
N GLN A 162 8.65 -17.48 -23.90
CA GLN A 162 7.51 -17.28 -23.00
C GLN A 162 6.28 -16.74 -23.76
N ALA A 163 5.08 -16.97 -23.24
CA ALA A 163 3.84 -16.43 -23.85
C ALA A 163 3.76 -14.89 -23.78
N GLY A 164 4.47 -14.29 -22.83
CA GLY A 164 4.69 -12.86 -22.76
C GLY A 164 5.51 -12.51 -21.52
N VAL A 165 5.90 -11.25 -21.42
CA VAL A 165 6.82 -10.78 -20.38
C VAL A 165 6.31 -9.50 -19.76
N ASN A 166 6.40 -9.44 -18.43
CA ASN A 166 6.10 -8.24 -17.68
C ASN A 166 7.29 -7.95 -16.75
N VAL A 167 8.22 -7.15 -17.25
CA VAL A 167 9.50 -6.83 -16.63
C VAL A 167 9.41 -5.43 -16.01
N CYS A 168 10.00 -5.27 -14.83
CA CYS A 168 10.09 -3.99 -14.12
C CYS A 168 11.50 -3.81 -13.54
N ILE A 169 11.99 -2.57 -13.53
CA ILE A 169 13.06 -2.15 -12.61
C ILE A 169 12.40 -1.58 -11.36
N ASP A 170 12.69 -2.15 -10.20
CA ASP A 170 12.25 -1.66 -8.87
C ASP A 170 13.49 -1.48 -8.00
N GLY A 171 14.05 -0.27 -8.05
CA GLY A 171 15.34 0.03 -7.42
C GLY A 171 16.48 -0.78 -8.02
N ASP A 172 17.12 -1.61 -7.21
CA ASP A 172 18.22 -2.52 -7.57
C ASP A 172 17.72 -3.91 -8.00
N GLN A 173 16.48 -4.03 -8.44
CA GLN A 173 15.87 -5.32 -8.75
C GLN A 173 15.23 -5.33 -10.13
N LEU A 174 15.60 -6.33 -10.94
CA LEU A 174 14.91 -6.64 -12.17
C LEU A 174 13.82 -7.69 -11.88
N VAL A 175 12.57 -7.25 -11.91
CA VAL A 175 11.39 -7.98 -11.40
C VAL A 175 10.53 -8.48 -12.55
N VAL A 176 10.24 -9.77 -12.60
CA VAL A 176 9.37 -10.41 -13.59
C VAL A 176 8.26 -11.22 -12.92
N LEU A 177 7.03 -11.11 -13.43
CA LEU A 177 5.92 -11.93 -12.93
C LEU A 177 5.90 -13.32 -13.57
N ASN A 178 5.35 -14.28 -12.83
CA ASN A 178 5.09 -15.64 -13.27
C ASN A 178 6.34 -16.40 -13.75
N PRO A 179 7.42 -16.47 -12.92
CA PRO A 179 8.56 -17.30 -13.25
C PRO A 179 8.15 -18.78 -13.39
N PRO A 180 8.83 -19.58 -14.26
CA PRO A 180 8.53 -20.98 -14.50
C PRO A 180 9.01 -21.87 -13.34
N ARG A 181 8.46 -21.65 -12.15
CA ARG A 181 8.95 -22.21 -10.89
C ARG A 181 8.56 -23.66 -10.61
N GLU A 182 7.55 -24.19 -11.29
CA GLU A 182 7.07 -25.56 -11.08
C GLU A 182 8.13 -26.63 -11.36
N LYS A 183 9.05 -26.34 -12.29
CA LYS A 183 10.13 -27.23 -12.69
C LYS A 183 11.47 -26.50 -12.52
N PRO A 184 12.29 -26.88 -11.53
CA PRO A 184 13.59 -26.24 -11.28
C PRO A 184 14.53 -26.27 -12.50
N ASP A 185 14.40 -27.27 -13.38
CA ASP A 185 15.14 -27.35 -14.65
C ASP A 185 14.76 -26.28 -15.67
N LEU A 186 13.55 -25.71 -15.57
CA LEU A 186 13.14 -24.55 -16.37
C LEU A 186 13.47 -23.24 -15.66
N LEU A 187 13.44 -23.24 -14.33
CA LEU A 187 13.74 -22.05 -13.54
C LEU A 187 15.20 -21.60 -13.66
N ALA A 188 16.16 -22.54 -13.63
CA ALA A 188 17.58 -22.21 -13.74
C ALA A 188 17.94 -21.46 -15.05
N PRO A 189 17.67 -21.99 -16.26
CA PRO A 189 17.98 -21.26 -17.49
C PRO A 189 17.19 -19.96 -17.62
N TRP A 190 15.97 -19.88 -17.08
CA TRP A 190 15.19 -18.65 -17.04
C TRP A 190 15.86 -17.56 -16.19
N LEU A 191 16.42 -17.93 -15.02
CA LEU A 191 17.19 -17.02 -14.18
C LEU A 191 18.48 -16.56 -14.84
N GLU A 192 19.15 -17.42 -15.62
CA GLU A 192 20.34 -17.02 -16.39
C GLU A 192 20.00 -16.00 -17.48
N GLN A 193 18.88 -16.17 -18.20
CA GLN A 193 18.42 -15.18 -19.17
C GLN A 193 18.04 -13.85 -18.52
N LEU A 194 17.36 -13.90 -17.36
CA LEU A 194 17.05 -12.70 -16.59
C LEU A 194 18.34 -12.00 -16.09
N GLY A 195 19.33 -12.80 -15.69
CA GLY A 195 20.67 -12.33 -15.33
C GLY A 195 21.43 -11.68 -16.49
N ALA A 196 21.25 -12.17 -17.72
CA ALA A 196 21.84 -11.56 -18.91
C ALA A 196 21.23 -10.18 -19.22
N ILE A 197 19.92 -10.01 -19.01
CA ILE A 197 19.26 -8.69 -19.11
C ILE A 197 19.83 -7.75 -18.04
N ALA A 198 19.91 -8.21 -16.79
CA ALA A 198 20.49 -7.43 -15.70
C ALA A 198 21.94 -7.01 -15.98
N ALA A 199 22.77 -7.92 -16.52
CA ALA A 199 24.14 -7.62 -16.91
C ALA A 199 24.22 -6.61 -18.06
N ALA A 200 23.31 -6.67 -19.03
CA ALA A 200 23.24 -5.69 -20.11
C ALA A 200 22.84 -4.29 -19.59
N ILE A 201 21.93 -4.21 -18.62
CA ILE A 201 21.57 -2.94 -17.95
C ILE A 201 22.76 -2.40 -17.15
N ASP A 202 23.47 -3.27 -16.43
CA ASP A 202 24.65 -2.90 -15.64
C ASP A 202 25.82 -2.38 -16.50
N ALA A 203 25.91 -2.81 -17.76
CA ALA A 203 26.91 -2.33 -18.71
C ALA A 203 26.61 -0.94 -19.31
N THR A 204 25.37 -0.45 -19.18
CA THR A 204 24.96 0.87 -19.67
C THR A 204 25.45 1.99 -18.73
N PRO A 205 25.95 3.14 -19.23
CA PRO A 205 26.47 4.24 -18.39
C PRO A 205 25.35 5.05 -17.72
N LEU A 206 24.73 4.49 -16.69
CA LEU A 206 23.55 5.04 -15.99
C LEU A 206 23.88 5.74 -14.66
N ASP A 207 25.12 6.17 -14.44
CA ASP A 207 25.57 6.66 -13.13
C ASP A 207 24.77 7.87 -12.61
N HIS A 208 24.32 8.74 -13.52
CA HIS A 208 23.52 9.91 -13.15
C HIS A 208 22.05 9.58 -12.84
N TRP A 209 21.60 8.37 -13.13
CA TRP A 209 20.26 7.88 -12.76
C TRP A 209 20.22 7.20 -11.40
N ILE A 210 21.38 6.95 -10.77
CA ILE A 210 21.46 6.20 -9.52
C ILE A 210 20.58 6.87 -8.45
N GLN A 211 19.65 6.08 -7.92
CA GLN A 211 18.76 6.50 -6.86
C GLN A 211 19.44 6.33 -5.49
N PRO A 212 19.18 7.23 -4.52
CA PRO A 212 19.73 7.12 -3.18
C PRO A 212 19.30 5.82 -2.50
N GLU A 213 20.08 5.30 -1.57
CA GLU A 213 19.65 4.16 -0.76
C GLU A 213 18.44 4.55 0.11
N VAL A 214 17.48 3.64 0.24
CA VAL A 214 16.32 3.82 1.12
C VAL A 214 16.34 2.76 2.21
N PRO A 215 15.95 3.10 3.44
CA PRO A 215 15.80 2.11 4.51
C PRO A 215 14.87 0.97 4.06
N PRO A 216 15.18 -0.30 4.38
CA PRO A 216 14.33 -1.43 4.03
C PRO A 216 13.03 -1.33 4.83
N ARG A 217 11.97 -0.84 4.18
CA ARG A 217 10.65 -0.65 4.77
C ARG A 217 9.60 -0.90 3.70
N LEU A 218 8.47 -1.48 4.08
CA LEU A 218 7.36 -1.69 3.17
C LEU A 218 6.72 -0.35 2.77
N THR A 219 7.20 0.22 1.67
CA THR A 219 6.70 1.48 1.14
C THR A 219 5.47 1.29 0.27
N PHE A 220 4.98 2.39 -0.27
CA PHE A 220 3.84 2.44 -1.17
C PHE A 220 4.26 2.98 -2.52
N TYR A 221 3.61 2.45 -3.55
CA TYR A 221 3.90 2.83 -4.93
C TYR A 221 3.67 4.34 -5.13
N HIS A 222 4.69 5.04 -5.62
CA HIS A 222 4.75 6.51 -5.78
C HIS A 222 4.60 7.32 -4.46
N HIS A 223 4.74 6.65 -3.32
CA HIS A 223 4.77 7.27 -2.00
C HIS A 223 5.91 6.67 -1.16
N PRO A 224 7.18 6.99 -1.50
CA PRO A 224 8.36 6.40 -0.84
C PRO A 224 8.50 6.79 0.63
N ASP A 225 7.86 7.89 1.04
CA ASP A 225 7.79 8.37 2.43
C ASP A 225 6.64 7.78 3.22
N TRP A 226 5.76 7.02 2.59
CA TRP A 226 4.74 6.24 3.26
C TRP A 226 5.30 4.86 3.53
N TYR A 227 5.10 4.34 4.72
CA TYR A 227 5.58 3.03 5.09
C TYR A 227 4.63 2.33 6.07
N TRP A 228 4.49 1.04 5.85
CA TRP A 228 3.64 0.17 6.63
C TRP A 228 4.35 -0.29 7.91
N ILE A 229 3.64 -0.21 9.03
CA ILE A 229 4.04 -0.66 10.37
C ILE A 229 3.31 -1.96 10.74
N GLY A 230 2.05 -2.09 10.33
CA GLY A 230 1.21 -3.24 10.67
C GLY A 230 0.36 -3.00 11.90
N VAL A 231 0.92 -3.23 13.09
CA VAL A 231 0.21 -3.07 14.37
C VAL A 231 1.02 -2.17 15.28
N ASP A 232 0.37 -1.21 15.90
CA ASP A 232 0.94 -0.30 16.90
C ASP A 232 -0.18 0.20 17.83
N ASP A 233 -0.50 -0.62 18.83
CA ASP A 233 -1.61 -0.34 19.75
C ASP A 233 -1.33 0.87 20.67
N SER A 234 -0.06 1.29 20.80
CA SER A 234 0.29 2.49 21.57
C SER A 234 -0.33 3.77 21.00
N LEU A 235 -0.67 3.77 19.70
CA LEU A 235 -1.40 4.87 19.05
C LEU A 235 -2.74 5.16 19.72
N LEU A 236 -3.37 4.13 20.31
CA LEU A 236 -4.67 4.27 20.95
C LEU A 236 -4.59 5.07 22.25
N GLU A 237 -3.41 5.31 22.83
CA GLU A 237 -3.29 6.12 24.05
C GLU A 237 -3.70 7.58 23.81
N PHE A 238 -3.29 8.16 22.68
CA PHE A 238 -3.49 9.58 22.36
C PHE A 238 -4.47 9.83 21.21
N THR A 239 -4.81 8.79 20.44
CA THR A 239 -5.81 8.94 19.37
C THR A 239 -7.20 9.06 19.99
N PRO A 240 -8.04 9.99 19.49
CA PRO A 240 -9.35 10.17 20.06
C PRO A 240 -10.35 9.23 19.34
N VAL A 241 -10.29 7.95 19.71
CA VAL A 241 -11.12 6.83 19.22
C VAL A 241 -12.28 6.51 20.16
N ALA A 242 -13.18 5.62 19.74
CA ALA A 242 -14.14 4.98 20.64
C ALA A 242 -13.41 4.26 21.80
N ARG A 243 -13.77 4.59 23.05
CA ARG A 243 -13.19 3.99 24.27
C ARG A 243 -14.08 2.95 24.95
N GLY A 244 -15.30 2.77 24.45
CA GLY A 244 -16.23 1.79 24.98
C GLY A 244 -15.90 0.37 24.51
N GLY A 245 -16.30 -0.63 25.28
CA GLY A 245 -16.04 -2.03 24.96
C GLY A 245 -14.71 -2.55 25.49
N HIS A 246 -14.16 -3.57 24.84
CA HIS A 246 -12.91 -4.21 25.22
C HIS A 246 -12.17 -4.79 24.00
N GLY A 247 -10.92 -5.23 24.19
CA GLY A 247 -10.11 -5.83 23.13
C GLY A 247 -9.75 -4.84 22.03
N HIS A 248 -9.39 -3.63 22.42
CA HIS A 248 -8.95 -2.57 21.53
C HIS A 248 -7.62 -2.94 20.87
N SER A 249 -7.55 -2.84 19.54
CA SER A 249 -6.32 -3.08 18.78
C SER A 249 -6.29 -2.28 17.48
N THR A 250 -5.10 -2.16 16.90
CA THR A 250 -4.87 -1.53 15.60
C THR A 250 -4.54 -2.56 14.53
N SER A 251 -4.82 -2.24 13.28
CA SER A 251 -4.30 -2.96 12.13
C SER A 251 -3.99 -2.02 10.97
N GLU A 252 -3.17 -2.53 10.05
CA GLU A 252 -2.71 -1.81 8.86
C GLU A 252 -2.20 -0.39 9.19
N VAL A 253 -1.45 -0.25 10.28
CA VAL A 253 -0.85 1.02 10.66
C VAL A 253 0.13 1.46 9.58
N ILE A 254 -0.02 2.69 9.12
CA ILE A 254 0.82 3.35 8.12
C ILE A 254 1.27 4.66 8.71
N ARG A 255 2.54 4.98 8.52
CA ARG A 255 3.11 6.30 8.80
C ARG A 255 3.68 6.88 7.52
N GLY A 256 3.69 8.20 7.43
CA GLY A 256 4.40 8.83 6.34
C GLY A 256 4.23 10.33 6.28
N ARG A 257 4.58 10.87 5.13
CA ARG A 257 4.37 12.26 4.75
C ARG A 257 4.08 12.31 3.26
N ASP A 258 3.25 13.25 2.86
CA ASP A 258 2.91 13.47 1.46
C ASP A 258 3.43 14.84 1.01
N GLY A 259 4.52 14.83 0.23
CA GLY A 259 5.27 16.03 -0.16
C GLY A 259 5.71 16.87 1.04
N ASP A 260 5.44 18.17 0.97
CA ASP A 260 5.66 19.18 2.02
C ASP A 260 4.51 19.25 3.05
N GLY A 261 3.52 18.34 2.95
CA GLY A 261 2.43 18.24 3.91
C GLY A 261 2.88 17.80 5.31
N PRO A 262 1.97 17.85 6.30
CA PRO A 262 2.27 17.34 7.64
C PRO A 262 2.48 15.81 7.64
N PRO A 263 3.33 15.27 8.53
CA PRO A 263 3.42 13.83 8.77
C PRO A 263 2.05 13.27 9.19
N PHE A 264 1.78 12.02 8.85
CA PHE A 264 0.54 11.36 9.20
C PHE A 264 0.74 9.96 9.79
N VAL A 265 -0.30 9.50 10.48
CA VAL A 265 -0.53 8.11 10.85
C VAL A 265 -1.94 7.70 10.44
N ALA A 266 -2.10 6.52 9.84
CA ALA A 266 -3.38 5.99 9.39
C ALA A 266 -3.51 4.52 9.79
N PHE A 267 -4.66 4.10 10.31
CA PHE A 267 -4.88 2.73 10.77
C PHE A 267 -6.36 2.40 10.92
N THR A 268 -6.67 1.11 11.03
CA THR A 268 -7.99 0.63 11.47
C THR A 268 -7.94 0.35 12.96
N HIS A 269 -8.83 0.96 13.74
CA HIS A 269 -9.07 0.63 15.14
C HIS A 269 -10.18 -0.42 15.24
N HIS A 270 -9.95 -1.49 16.02
CA HIS A 270 -10.90 -2.56 16.27
C HIS A 270 -11.24 -2.63 17.75
N TRP A 271 -12.50 -2.92 18.08
CA TRP A 271 -12.92 -3.21 19.45
C TRP A 271 -14.13 -4.14 19.48
N LYS A 272 -14.49 -4.62 20.66
CA LYS A 272 -15.62 -5.52 20.87
C LYS A 272 -16.55 -4.99 21.95
N THR A 273 -17.85 -5.23 21.78
CA THR A 273 -18.84 -5.03 22.84
C THR A 273 -19.56 -6.34 23.11
N THR A 274 -19.93 -6.57 24.36
CA THR A 274 -20.71 -7.74 24.76
C THR A 274 -22.06 -7.31 25.29
N ARG A 275 -23.11 -8.05 24.90
CA ARG A 275 -24.44 -7.92 25.50
C ARG A 275 -25.02 -9.29 25.79
N THR A 276 -25.82 -9.36 26.85
CA THR A 276 -26.57 -10.56 27.21
C THR A 276 -27.92 -10.53 26.52
N GLU A 277 -28.18 -11.53 25.69
CA GLU A 277 -29.50 -11.75 25.09
C GLU A 277 -30.22 -12.86 25.84
N THR A 278 -31.48 -12.61 26.14
CA THR A 278 -32.39 -13.62 26.71
C THR A 278 -33.24 -14.18 25.58
N TYR A 279 -33.25 -15.51 25.43
CA TYR A 279 -34.14 -16.20 24.49
C TYR A 279 -34.90 -17.31 25.19
N THR A 280 -36.07 -17.64 24.67
CA THR A 280 -36.88 -18.77 25.14
C THR A 280 -36.69 -19.91 24.17
N ASP A 281 -36.26 -21.07 24.67
CA ASP A 281 -36.13 -22.27 23.84
C ASP A 281 -37.50 -22.84 23.45
N SER A 282 -37.51 -23.84 22.57
CA SER A 282 -38.73 -24.53 22.14
C SER A 282 -39.45 -25.28 23.28
N GLU A 283 -38.82 -25.40 24.45
CA GLU A 283 -39.37 -26.03 25.65
C GLU A 283 -39.87 -24.98 26.67
N GLY A 284 -39.90 -23.69 26.31
CA GLY A 284 -40.41 -22.62 27.16
C GLY A 284 -39.44 -22.17 28.26
N ARG A 285 -38.19 -22.64 28.26
CA ARG A 285 -37.20 -22.22 29.26
C ARG A 285 -36.47 -20.97 28.79
N THR A 286 -36.40 -19.99 29.69
CA THR A 286 -35.62 -18.77 29.48
C THR A 286 -34.13 -19.09 29.64
N GLN A 287 -33.37 -18.88 28.57
CA GLN A 287 -31.92 -19.01 28.54
C GLN A 287 -31.27 -17.66 28.26
N THR A 288 -30.04 -17.48 28.73
CA THR A 288 -29.23 -16.30 28.40
C THR A 288 -28.02 -16.72 27.61
N ARG A 289 -27.65 -15.91 26.62
CA ARG A 289 -26.43 -16.07 25.84
C ARG A 289 -25.70 -14.74 25.79
N THR A 290 -24.37 -14.80 25.90
CA THR A 290 -23.51 -13.66 25.60
C THR A 290 -23.31 -13.56 24.09
N VAL A 291 -23.62 -12.38 23.52
CA VAL A 291 -23.34 -12.03 22.14
C VAL A 291 -22.20 -11.03 22.13
N THR A 292 -21.16 -11.33 21.35
CA THR A 292 -20.03 -10.43 21.11
C THR A 292 -20.18 -9.80 19.74
N GLU A 293 -20.21 -8.48 19.69
CA GLU A 293 -20.22 -7.69 18.47
C GLU A 293 -18.81 -7.13 18.24
N ASN A 294 -18.30 -7.28 17.01
CA ASN A 294 -17.01 -6.73 16.62
C ASN A 294 -17.26 -5.42 15.86
N HIS A 295 -16.47 -4.41 16.19
CA HIS A 295 -16.56 -3.08 15.60
C HIS A 295 -15.20 -2.67 15.07
N SER A 296 -15.22 -1.81 14.06
CA SER A 296 -14.00 -1.17 13.57
C SER A 296 -14.29 0.23 13.05
N GLU A 297 -13.28 1.09 13.13
CA GLU A 297 -13.31 2.44 12.57
C GLU A 297 -11.95 2.79 11.95
N PRO A 298 -11.92 3.35 10.74
CA PRO A 298 -10.69 3.85 10.14
C PRO A 298 -10.35 5.22 10.74
N ILE A 299 -9.08 5.40 11.06
CA ILE A 299 -8.53 6.62 11.66
C ILE A 299 -7.38 7.13 10.80
N LEU A 300 -7.34 8.45 10.61
CA LEU A 300 -6.23 9.15 9.98
C LEU A 300 -5.90 10.41 10.78
N GLY A 301 -4.65 10.55 11.22
CA GLY A 301 -4.17 11.71 11.95
C GLY A 301 -3.01 12.38 11.24
N PHE A 302 -3.03 13.70 11.16
CA PHE A 302 -1.90 14.51 10.69
C PHE A 302 -1.30 15.32 11.83
N GLN A 303 0.01 15.26 12.00
CA GLN A 303 0.71 16.00 13.04
C GLN A 303 0.89 17.46 12.60
N LEU A 304 0.33 18.38 13.36
CA LEU A 304 0.41 19.81 13.09
C LEU A 304 1.72 20.39 13.63
N PRO A 305 2.23 21.49 13.04
CA PRO A 305 3.54 22.06 13.39
C PRO A 305 3.49 22.80 14.74
N VAL A 306 2.28 23.11 15.21
CA VAL A 306 2.01 23.77 16.49
C VAL A 306 0.68 23.27 17.04
N ARG A 307 0.51 23.30 18.36
CA ARG A 307 -0.78 23.02 19.00
C ARG A 307 -1.77 24.12 18.63
N MET A 308 -2.94 23.72 18.14
CA MET A 308 -4.03 24.61 17.77
C MET A 308 -5.22 24.38 18.72
N PRO A 309 -6.01 25.42 19.05
CA PRO A 309 -7.25 25.26 19.79
C PRO A 309 -8.19 24.25 19.13
N ARG A 310 -9.00 23.57 19.95
CA ARG A 310 -9.89 22.54 19.45
C ARG A 310 -10.88 23.12 18.44
N LEU A 311 -10.92 22.53 17.25
CA LEU A 311 -11.84 22.86 16.16
C LEU A 311 -12.28 21.56 15.49
N GLN A 312 -13.57 21.32 15.39
CA GLN A 312 -14.15 20.16 14.72
C GLN A 312 -15.05 20.61 13.59
N VAL A 313 -14.86 20.03 12.42
CA VAL A 313 -15.66 20.30 11.22
C VAL A 313 -16.20 18.97 10.73
N GLY A 314 -17.52 18.90 10.55
CA GLY A 314 -18.18 17.73 10.00
C GLY A 314 -19.43 18.11 9.23
N ARG A 315 -20.00 17.14 8.52
CA ARG A 315 -21.30 17.34 7.86
C ARG A 315 -22.37 17.60 8.91
N LYS A 316 -23.29 18.52 8.61
CA LYS A 316 -24.46 18.76 9.45
C LYS A 316 -25.32 17.50 9.48
N SER A 317 -25.67 17.07 10.69
CA SER A 317 -26.61 15.98 10.95
C SER A 317 -27.73 16.47 11.85
N PHE A 318 -28.85 15.75 11.89
CA PHE A 318 -30.00 16.12 12.71
C PHE A 318 -29.60 16.23 14.20
N GLY A 319 -29.90 17.37 14.82
CA GLY A 319 -29.56 17.64 16.22
C GLY A 319 -28.15 18.20 16.49
N ASN A 320 -27.26 18.17 15.50
CA ASN A 320 -25.89 18.69 15.62
C ASN A 320 -25.82 20.18 15.25
N ARG A 321 -26.03 21.08 16.21
CA ARG A 321 -25.91 22.54 16.01
C ARG A 321 -24.49 23.01 16.33
N GLY A 322 -23.80 23.53 15.32
CA GLY A 322 -22.49 24.18 15.49
C GLY A 322 -22.58 25.71 15.55
N ILE A 323 -21.42 26.35 15.55
CA ILE A 323 -21.25 27.80 15.40
C ILE A 323 -21.89 28.25 14.07
N SER A 324 -22.61 29.37 14.10
CA SER A 324 -23.26 29.94 12.91
C SER A 324 -22.34 30.94 12.22
N PHE A 325 -22.06 30.72 10.94
CA PHE A 325 -21.28 31.63 10.10
C PHE A 325 -22.18 32.52 9.26
N GLU A 326 -21.61 33.53 8.60
CA GLU A 326 -22.34 34.45 7.72
C GLU A 326 -23.01 33.76 6.51
N SER A 327 -22.49 32.62 6.08
CA SER A 327 -23.04 31.87 4.94
C SER A 327 -24.07 30.85 5.40
N GLN A 328 -25.35 31.10 5.11
CA GLN A 328 -26.42 30.14 5.36
C GLN A 328 -26.19 28.82 4.62
N ALA A 329 -25.76 28.88 3.37
CA ALA A 329 -25.45 27.68 2.57
C ALA A 329 -24.34 26.82 3.21
N PHE A 330 -23.35 27.44 3.85
CA PHE A 330 -22.33 26.74 4.62
C PHE A 330 -22.92 26.08 5.87
N ASN A 331 -23.68 26.85 6.65
CA ASN A 331 -24.32 26.38 7.88
C ASN A 331 -25.34 25.26 7.66
N ASP A 332 -25.86 25.09 6.44
CA ASP A 332 -26.76 24.00 6.07
C ASP A 332 -26.02 22.71 5.75
N LYS A 333 -24.78 22.79 5.26
CA LYS A 333 -23.97 21.61 4.92
C LYS A 333 -23.04 21.16 6.04
N PHE A 334 -22.53 22.10 6.83
CA PHE A 334 -21.49 21.83 7.83
C PHE A 334 -21.93 22.22 9.24
N ALA A 335 -21.41 21.50 10.23
CA ALA A 335 -21.43 21.86 11.62
C ALA A 335 -19.99 22.03 12.11
N VAL A 336 -19.70 23.21 12.67
CA VAL A 336 -18.39 23.53 13.25
C VAL A 336 -18.51 23.70 14.75
N HIS A 337 -17.65 23.01 15.49
CA HIS A 337 -17.54 23.14 16.95
C HIS A 337 -16.15 23.60 17.30
N ALA A 338 -16.01 24.54 18.21
CA ALA A 338 -14.71 24.97 18.68
C ALA A 338 -14.75 25.25 20.17
N GLN A 339 -13.60 25.08 20.83
CA GLN A 339 -13.43 25.51 22.22
C GLN A 339 -13.44 27.05 22.33
N ASP A 340 -12.89 27.73 21.33
CA ASP A 340 -12.90 29.18 21.20
C ASP A 340 -13.63 29.59 19.91
N THR A 341 -14.73 30.31 20.06
CA THR A 341 -15.54 30.81 18.94
C THR A 341 -14.78 31.84 18.10
N LYS A 342 -13.90 32.65 18.71
CA LYS A 342 -13.07 33.61 17.97
C LYS A 342 -12.13 32.87 17.04
N PHE A 343 -11.44 31.84 17.55
CA PHE A 343 -10.57 30.99 16.74
C PHE A 343 -11.33 30.34 15.57
N ALA A 344 -12.58 29.89 15.79
CA ALA A 344 -13.41 29.34 14.71
C ALA A 344 -13.67 30.36 13.59
N TYR A 345 -14.00 31.62 13.92
CA TYR A 345 -14.20 32.68 12.92
C TYR A 345 -12.90 33.10 12.24
N ASP A 346 -11.81 33.15 12.99
CA ASP A 346 -10.49 33.52 12.46
C ASP A 346 -9.98 32.48 11.43
N VAL A 347 -10.26 31.19 11.65
CA VAL A 347 -9.89 30.09 10.75
C VAL A 347 -10.90 29.87 9.63
N VAL A 348 -12.20 29.81 9.96
CA VAL A 348 -13.29 29.51 9.02
C VAL A 348 -13.88 30.82 8.49
N HIS A 349 -13.04 31.59 7.80
CA HIS A 349 -13.40 32.83 7.12
C HIS A 349 -13.99 32.57 5.71
N PRO A 350 -14.45 33.59 4.96
CA PRO A 350 -15.21 33.40 3.71
C PRO A 350 -14.53 32.50 2.67
N ARG A 351 -13.25 32.75 2.35
CA ARG A 351 -12.46 31.90 1.44
C ARG A 351 -12.29 30.46 1.95
N GLN A 352 -12.27 30.25 3.27
CA GLN A 352 -12.20 28.91 3.85
C GLN A 352 -13.53 28.17 3.72
N MET A 353 -14.65 28.87 3.91
CA MET A 353 -15.98 28.32 3.67
C MET A 353 -16.15 27.93 2.20
N GLU A 354 -15.73 28.77 1.26
CA GLU A 354 -15.72 28.45 -0.17
C GLU A 354 -14.89 27.19 -0.45
N TYR A 355 -13.71 27.08 0.15
CA TYR A 355 -12.85 25.91 0.02
C TYR A 355 -13.50 24.62 0.55
N LEU A 356 -14.09 24.66 1.75
CA LEU A 356 -14.82 23.54 2.36
C LEU A 356 -16.03 23.13 1.53
N MET A 357 -16.74 24.09 0.93
CA MET A 357 -17.89 23.82 0.06
C MET A 357 -17.48 23.19 -1.27
N ALA A 358 -16.33 23.57 -1.81
CA ALA A 358 -15.77 23.03 -3.05
C ALA A 358 -15.09 21.68 -2.86
N ASN A 359 -14.51 21.43 -1.68
CA ASN A 359 -13.77 20.21 -1.34
C ASN A 359 -14.27 19.65 0.01
N PRO A 360 -15.48 19.07 0.06
CA PRO A 360 -16.04 18.58 1.33
C PRO A 360 -15.16 17.48 1.93
N PRO A 361 -14.61 17.67 3.14
CA PRO A 361 -13.74 16.68 3.74
C PRO A 361 -14.52 15.56 4.42
N ALA A 362 -13.82 14.48 4.75
CA ALA A 362 -14.23 13.63 5.86
C ALA A 362 -14.32 14.47 7.14
N ALA A 363 -15.17 14.06 8.09
CA ALA A 363 -15.27 14.76 9.36
C ALA A 363 -13.89 14.73 10.05
N PHE A 364 -13.46 15.89 10.54
CA PHE A 364 -12.16 16.01 11.20
C PHE A 364 -12.24 16.91 12.41
N ARG A 365 -11.26 16.73 13.30
CA ARG A 365 -11.04 17.60 14.45
C ARG A 365 -9.57 17.89 14.64
N ILE A 366 -9.29 19.11 15.05
CA ILE A 366 -7.99 19.56 15.51
C ILE A 366 -8.00 19.46 17.02
N GLU A 367 -7.03 18.74 17.60
CA GLU A 367 -6.91 18.52 19.04
C GLU A 367 -5.46 18.10 19.38
N GLU A 368 -4.89 18.66 20.45
CA GLU A 368 -3.56 18.30 20.98
C GLU A 368 -2.41 18.27 19.93
N GLY A 369 -2.45 19.18 18.96
CA GLY A 369 -1.41 19.27 17.91
C GLY A 369 -1.58 18.27 16.76
N TRP A 370 -2.76 17.68 16.62
CA TRP A 370 -3.11 16.77 15.53
C TRP A 370 -4.40 17.20 14.85
N ALA A 371 -4.53 16.91 13.56
CA ALA A 371 -5.79 16.90 12.83
C ALA A 371 -6.23 15.44 12.59
N TRP A 372 -7.23 14.98 13.34
CA TRP A 372 -7.79 13.63 13.28
C TRP A 372 -9.02 13.59 12.40
N PHE A 373 -8.98 12.77 11.36
CA PHE A 373 -10.04 12.50 10.40
C PHE A 373 -10.70 11.15 10.68
N SER A 374 -11.99 11.09 10.39
CA SER A 374 -12.78 9.85 10.29
C SER A 374 -13.11 9.60 8.81
N PRO A 375 -12.16 9.05 8.02
CA PRO A 375 -12.28 8.95 6.56
C PRO A 375 -13.37 7.99 6.07
N GLY A 376 -13.97 7.18 6.94
CA GLY A 376 -14.99 6.18 6.59
C GLY A 376 -14.43 4.93 5.91
N VAL A 377 -13.27 5.03 5.25
CA VAL A 377 -12.51 3.90 4.71
C VAL A 377 -11.02 4.08 5.00
N HIS A 378 -10.32 2.98 5.28
CA HIS A 378 -8.85 2.94 5.36
C HIS A 378 -8.29 2.54 3.99
N SER A 379 -7.76 3.50 3.22
CA SER A 379 -7.20 3.25 1.88
C SER A 379 -6.19 4.33 1.45
N GLN A 380 -5.29 4.00 0.51
CA GLN A 380 -4.33 5.00 -0.03
C GLN A 380 -5.03 6.24 -0.62
N PRO A 381 -6.10 6.10 -1.44
CA PRO A 381 -6.81 7.26 -1.96
C PRO A 381 -7.44 8.13 -0.86
N ALA A 382 -7.95 7.54 0.21
CA ALA A 382 -8.53 8.30 1.32
C ALA A 382 -7.47 9.10 2.10
N ILE A 383 -6.27 8.52 2.29
CA ILE A 383 -5.12 9.20 2.89
C ILE A 383 -4.67 10.36 2.00
N ALA A 384 -4.46 10.11 0.70
CA ALA A 384 -4.02 11.13 -0.26
C ALA A 384 -5.03 12.29 -0.35
N HIS A 385 -6.32 11.98 -0.49
CA HIS A 385 -7.37 13.00 -0.54
C HIS A 385 -7.44 13.85 0.74
N SER A 386 -7.31 13.22 1.92
CA SER A 386 -7.32 13.96 3.19
C SER A 386 -6.06 14.79 3.39
N SER A 387 -4.91 14.31 2.89
CA SER A 387 -3.65 15.05 2.87
C SER A 387 -3.76 16.31 2.01
N ASP A 388 -4.20 16.16 0.76
CA ASP A 388 -4.44 17.28 -0.16
C ASP A 388 -5.43 18.28 0.41
N PHE A 389 -6.53 17.78 0.97
CA PHE A 389 -7.52 18.61 1.65
C PHE A 389 -6.89 19.40 2.80
N LEU A 390 -6.17 18.73 3.70
CA LEU A 390 -5.61 19.38 4.87
C LEU A 390 -4.54 20.41 4.48
N ARG A 391 -3.70 20.13 3.48
CA ARG A 391 -2.74 21.10 2.93
C ARG A 391 -3.46 22.33 2.37
N GLY A 392 -4.53 22.12 1.61
CA GLY A 392 -5.37 23.22 1.11
C GLY A 392 -6.05 24.01 2.23
N PHE A 393 -6.49 23.34 3.30
CA PHE A 393 -7.06 23.94 4.49
C PHE A 393 -6.03 24.79 5.25
N LEU A 394 -4.85 24.24 5.54
CA LEU A 394 -3.81 24.88 6.35
C LEU A 394 -3.13 26.05 5.62
N SER A 395 -2.93 25.95 4.31
CA SER A 395 -2.38 27.04 3.47
C SER A 395 -3.27 28.28 3.41
N ARG A 396 -4.56 28.13 3.74
CA ARG A 396 -5.55 29.22 3.77
C ARG A 396 -5.75 29.82 5.15
N VAL A 397 -5.24 29.18 6.23
CA VAL A 397 -5.29 29.75 7.58
C VAL A 397 -4.58 31.10 7.56
N PRO A 398 -5.25 32.21 7.95
CA PRO A 398 -4.66 33.54 7.83
C PRO A 398 -3.37 33.67 8.64
N ARG A 399 -2.42 34.46 8.11
CA ARG A 399 -1.12 34.68 8.77
C ARG A 399 -1.21 35.14 10.22
N PHE A 400 -2.20 35.95 10.57
CA PHE A 400 -2.35 36.42 11.95
C PHE A 400 -2.75 35.29 12.91
N VAL A 401 -3.46 34.26 12.43
CA VAL A 401 -3.80 33.08 13.24
C VAL A 401 -2.52 32.32 13.57
N TRP A 402 -1.65 32.08 12.58
CA TRP A 402 -0.35 31.47 12.81
C TRP A 402 0.53 32.25 13.79
N ARG A 403 0.52 33.59 13.70
CA ARG A 403 1.21 34.47 14.67
C ARG A 403 0.66 34.35 16.08
N ASN A 404 -0.66 34.28 16.23
CA ASN A 404 -1.30 34.09 17.53
C ASN A 404 -0.94 32.72 18.15
N LEU A 405 -0.63 31.73 17.31
CA LEU A 405 -0.15 30.41 17.73
C LEU A 405 1.37 30.36 17.96
N GLY A 406 2.09 31.47 17.77
CA GLY A 406 3.53 31.57 18.02
C GLY A 406 4.44 31.32 16.82
N LEU A 407 3.89 31.21 15.59
CA LEU A 407 4.68 31.06 14.37
C LEU A 407 4.85 32.42 13.64
N GLN A 408 6.04 32.70 13.10
CA GLN A 408 6.32 33.99 12.44
C GLN A 408 5.58 34.17 11.09
N ASP A 409 5.36 33.05 10.38
CA ASP A 409 4.65 32.99 9.10
C ASP A 409 3.90 31.65 8.94
N SER A 410 3.13 31.52 7.86
CA SER A 410 2.48 30.25 7.51
C SER A 410 3.54 29.18 7.24
N PRO A 411 3.50 28.02 7.95
CA PRO A 411 4.40 26.91 7.67
C PRO A 411 4.05 26.16 6.37
N TYR A 412 2.88 26.44 5.79
CA TYR A 412 2.41 25.81 4.58
C TYR A 412 2.33 26.83 3.45
N PRO A 413 2.99 26.58 2.30
CA PRO A 413 2.92 27.46 1.14
C PRO A 413 1.50 27.46 0.56
N ALA A 414 1.17 28.48 -0.24
CA ALA A 414 -0.08 28.49 -0.99
C ALA A 414 -0.08 27.32 -1.98
N VAL A 415 -1.05 26.42 -1.84
CA VAL A 415 -1.21 25.30 -2.77
C VAL A 415 -2.12 25.74 -3.92
N GLU A 416 -1.61 25.73 -5.15
CA GLU A 416 -2.45 25.77 -6.35
C GLU A 416 -3.28 24.48 -6.37
N ILE A 417 -4.61 24.60 -6.33
CA ILE A 417 -5.47 23.41 -6.35
C ILE A 417 -5.41 22.82 -7.75
N THR A 418 -4.68 21.72 -7.92
CA THR A 418 -4.90 20.81 -9.04
C THR A 418 -6.30 20.24 -8.87
N ARG A 419 -7.25 20.65 -9.73
CA ARG A 419 -8.58 20.02 -9.75
C ARG A 419 -8.39 18.56 -10.14
N VAL A 420 -8.54 17.65 -9.18
CA VAL A 420 -8.68 16.22 -9.47
C VAL A 420 -10.00 16.08 -10.22
N GLN A 421 -9.93 15.69 -11.51
CA GLN A 421 -11.10 15.35 -12.33
C GLN A 421 -11.57 13.94 -12.03
#